data_AF-A0AAN7YYN8-F1
#
_entry.id   AF-A0AAN7YYN8-F1
#
_cell.length_a   1.000
_cell.length_b   1.000
_cell.length_c   1.000
_cell.angle_alpha   90.00
_cell.angle_beta   90.00
_cell.angle_gamma   90.00
#
_symmetry.space_group_name_H-M   'P 1'
#
loop_
_entity.id
_entity.type
_entity.pdbx_description
1 polymer ?
#
loop_
_entity_poly.entity_id
_entity_poly.type
_entity_poly.pdbx_seq_one_letter_code
_entity_poly.pdbx_strand_id
1 'polypeptide(L)'
;MSKTKKSNIDQNYDVLNLNNVSLTNKNKEDTTTNNKPKKSGNDILDDEFKLIDQLAKNTAVHLNKLVNQQKILNKNSQLGITKIISNKEFKNSAPSKLDLLKKSMKPIVENTSVLETKPKVDRNLKNKGWYGFGSKEVTDEMKLEANLIKLQKYIDPTRRANKSQSDELPEHFEIGVFENSNVDYYNRFTNREKKRGALGDILDNEKAIRYIEEKSDKIIQDNRKLKKHRKNDL
;
A
#
# COMPACT_ATOMS: atom_id res chain seq x y z
N MET A 1 21.10 53.71 -18.36
CA MET A 1 20.34 52.74 -19.19
C MET A 1 21.14 51.46 -19.31
N SER A 2 20.75 50.38 -18.63
CA SER A 2 21.28 49.04 -18.87
C SER A 2 20.23 48.02 -18.43
N LYS A 3 19.49 47.49 -19.41
CA LYS A 3 18.48 46.44 -19.21
C LYS A 3 19.20 45.13 -18.88
N THR A 4 19.05 44.61 -17.66
CA THR A 4 19.43 43.23 -17.35
C THR A 4 18.25 42.30 -17.69
N LYS A 5 18.49 41.48 -18.71
CA LYS A 5 17.57 40.51 -19.29
C LYS A 5 17.31 39.41 -18.26
N LYS A 6 16.06 39.22 -17.83
CA LYS A 6 15.61 38.01 -17.12
C LYS A 6 15.84 36.80 -18.04
N SER A 7 16.72 35.88 -17.65
CA SER A 7 16.67 34.51 -18.16
C SER A 7 15.72 33.72 -17.25
N ASN A 8 14.48 33.55 -17.69
CA ASN A 8 13.63 32.46 -17.19
C ASN A 8 14.34 31.17 -17.54
N ILE A 9 14.88 30.48 -16.55
CA ILE A 9 15.30 29.09 -16.67
C ILE A 9 14.01 28.31 -16.45
N ASP A 10 13.36 27.96 -17.55
CA ASP A 10 12.26 27.00 -17.53
C ASP A 10 12.82 25.69 -16.94
N GLN A 11 12.41 25.37 -15.70
CA GLN A 11 12.71 24.09 -15.07
C GLN A 11 11.79 23.00 -15.63
N ASN A 12 11.75 22.87 -16.95
CA ASN A 12 11.12 21.74 -17.62
C ASN A 12 12.22 20.96 -18.34
N TYR A 13 12.88 20.11 -17.56
CA TYR A 13 13.67 19.01 -18.12
C TYR A 13 13.05 17.75 -17.55
N ASP A 14 12.16 17.20 -18.37
CA ASP A 14 11.65 15.84 -18.38
C ASP A 14 12.18 14.95 -17.26
N VAL A 15 11.32 14.76 -16.25
CA VAL A 15 11.40 13.62 -15.35
C VAL A 15 11.10 12.38 -16.18
N LEU A 16 12.11 11.89 -16.91
CA LEU A 16 12.05 10.58 -17.53
C LEU A 16 12.03 9.54 -16.42
N ASN A 17 10.82 9.05 -16.19
CA ASN A 17 10.39 7.94 -15.37
C ASN A 17 11.43 6.81 -15.27
N LEU A 18 12.24 6.81 -14.21
CA LEU A 18 13.18 5.74 -13.87
C LEU A 18 12.53 4.57 -13.10
N ASN A 19 11.19 4.55 -12.96
CA ASN A 19 10.52 3.50 -12.18
C ASN A 19 10.31 2.17 -12.93
N ASN A 20 10.76 2.05 -14.19
CA ASN A 20 10.48 0.86 -15.00
C ASN A 20 11.70 0.01 -15.39
N VAL A 21 12.86 0.17 -14.75
CA VAL A 21 14.00 -0.75 -14.99
C VAL A 21 14.45 -1.40 -13.68
N SER A 22 13.62 -2.31 -13.19
CA SER A 22 14.05 -3.30 -12.19
C SER A 22 15.00 -4.29 -12.86
N LEU A 23 16.24 -4.40 -12.38
CA LEU A 23 17.22 -5.43 -12.76
C LEU A 23 16.88 -6.81 -12.16
N THR A 24 15.61 -7.17 -12.18
CA THR A 24 15.15 -8.51 -11.82
C THR A 24 14.07 -8.90 -12.81
N ASN A 25 14.36 -9.90 -13.65
CA ASN A 25 13.32 -10.67 -14.33
C ASN A 25 12.42 -11.28 -13.25
N LYS A 26 11.39 -10.55 -12.83
CA LYS A 26 10.21 -11.16 -12.24
C LYS A 26 9.41 -11.72 -13.39
N ASN A 27 9.68 -13.00 -13.68
CA ASN A 27 8.73 -13.85 -14.37
C ASN A 27 7.39 -13.71 -13.65
N LYS A 28 6.47 -12.94 -14.24
CA LYS A 28 5.03 -13.21 -14.08
C LYS A 28 4.74 -14.37 -15.01
N GLU A 29 4.85 -15.57 -14.47
CA GLU A 29 4.22 -16.76 -15.06
C GLU A 29 2.83 -16.86 -14.46
N ASP A 30 1.86 -16.33 -15.21
CA ASP A 30 0.49 -16.80 -15.12
C ASP A 30 0.42 -18.18 -15.78
N THR A 31 -0.40 -19.03 -15.20
CA THR A 31 -0.57 -20.46 -15.43
C THR A 31 -0.82 -20.88 -16.89
N THR A 32 -0.39 -22.10 -17.21
CA THR A 32 -0.88 -23.09 -18.22
C THR A 32 0.10 -23.53 -19.33
N THR A 33 0.37 -24.84 -19.33
CA THR A 33 0.74 -25.78 -20.42
C THR A 33 1.54 -25.34 -21.66
N ASN A 34 2.59 -26.13 -21.91
CA ASN A 34 3.14 -26.57 -23.20
C ASN A 34 4.13 -25.66 -23.98
N ASN A 35 5.30 -26.24 -24.24
CA ASN A 35 6.20 -26.06 -25.39
C ASN A 35 6.64 -24.64 -25.75
N LYS A 36 7.78 -24.20 -25.17
CA LYS A 36 8.53 -23.04 -25.70
C LYS A 36 9.48 -23.53 -26.80
N PRO A 37 9.40 -23.01 -28.05
CA PRO A 37 10.32 -23.39 -29.10
C PRO A 37 11.74 -22.89 -28.77
N LYS A 38 12.76 -23.64 -29.19
CA LYS A 38 14.17 -23.20 -29.09
C LYS A 38 14.31 -21.89 -29.89
N LYS A 39 14.55 -20.77 -29.20
CA LYS A 39 14.79 -19.45 -29.82
C LYS A 39 15.95 -19.56 -30.83
N SER A 40 15.79 -18.94 -31.99
CA SER A 40 16.84 -18.93 -33.01
C SER A 40 18.02 -18.07 -32.53
N GLY A 41 19.23 -18.35 -33.00
CA GLY A 41 20.44 -17.62 -32.56
C GLY A 41 20.37 -16.10 -32.77
N ASN A 42 19.57 -15.65 -33.75
CA ASN A 42 19.39 -14.23 -34.03
C ASN A 42 18.54 -13.52 -32.96
N ASP A 43 17.52 -14.18 -32.42
CA ASP A 43 16.64 -13.61 -31.38
C ASP A 43 17.36 -13.41 -30.05
N ILE A 44 18.40 -14.20 -29.79
CA ILE A 44 19.22 -14.12 -28.57
C ILE A 44 20.17 -12.92 -28.65
N LEU A 45 20.77 -12.69 -29.83
CA LEU A 45 21.65 -11.55 -30.06
C LEU A 45 20.89 -10.23 -29.95
N ASP A 46 19.66 -10.16 -30.48
CA ASP A 46 18.83 -8.95 -30.37
C ASP A 46 18.45 -8.62 -28.91
N ASP A 47 18.15 -9.65 -28.10
CA ASP A 47 17.90 -9.49 -26.66
C ASP A 47 19.17 -9.00 -25.93
N GLU A 48 20.36 -9.49 -26.29
CA GLU A 48 21.65 -9.04 -25.74
C GLU A 48 21.98 -7.60 -26.14
N PHE A 49 21.78 -7.22 -27.40
CA PHE A 49 21.97 -5.84 -27.87
C PHE A 49 21.06 -4.86 -27.14
N LYS A 50 19.80 -5.24 -26.88
CA LYS A 50 18.85 -4.41 -26.15
C LYS A 50 19.25 -4.22 -24.68
N LEU A 51 19.81 -5.24 -24.05
CA LEU A 51 20.33 -5.16 -22.69
C LEU A 51 21.55 -4.24 -22.61
N ILE A 52 22.47 -4.34 -23.58
CA ILE A 52 23.65 -3.48 -23.67
C ILE A 52 23.25 -2.01 -23.88
N ASP A 53 22.27 -1.73 -24.75
CA ASP A 53 21.75 -0.39 -24.98
C ASP A 53 21.08 0.19 -23.72
N GLN A 54 20.29 -0.61 -22.99
CA GLN A 54 19.72 -0.20 -21.70
C GLN A 54 20.80 0.11 -20.66
N LEU A 55 21.84 -0.72 -20.59
CA LEU A 55 22.96 -0.49 -19.68
C LEU A 55 23.70 0.81 -20.03
N ALA A 56 23.98 1.06 -21.31
CA ALA A 56 24.63 2.27 -21.79
C ALA A 56 23.81 3.55 -21.48
N LYS A 57 22.48 3.48 -21.63
CA LYS A 57 21.58 4.58 -21.26
C LYS A 57 21.63 4.88 -19.77
N ASN A 58 21.61 3.85 -18.93
CA ASN A 58 21.69 4.00 -17.48
C ASN A 58 23.04 4.57 -17.02
N THR A 59 24.16 4.11 -17.60
CA THR A 59 25.49 4.63 -17.25
C THR A 59 25.67 6.09 -17.68
N ALA A 60 25.16 6.49 -18.85
CA ALA A 60 25.21 7.87 -19.32
C ALA A 60 24.46 8.84 -18.37
N VAL A 61 23.29 8.44 -17.88
CA VAL A 61 22.53 9.23 -16.90
C VAL A 61 23.31 9.38 -15.59
N HIS A 62 23.94 8.30 -15.11
CA HIS A 62 24.74 8.34 -13.88
C HIS A 62 25.98 9.24 -14.02
N LEU A 63 26.67 9.20 -15.16
CA LEU A 63 27.82 10.06 -15.43
C LEU A 63 27.44 11.55 -15.44
N ASN A 64 26.30 11.91 -16.06
CA ASN A 64 25.80 13.29 -16.02
C ASN A 64 25.50 13.77 -14.60
N LYS A 65 24.97 12.89 -13.73
CA LYS A 65 24.74 13.20 -12.31
C LYS A 65 26.04 13.49 -11.57
N LEU A 66 27.07 12.67 -11.78
CA LEU A 66 28.40 12.86 -11.18
C LEU A 66 29.07 14.15 -11.64
N VAL A 67 29.01 14.47 -12.94
CA VAL A 67 29.54 15.72 -13.49
C VAL A 67 28.87 16.95 -12.86
N ASN A 68 27.55 16.90 -12.69
CA ASN A 68 26.81 17.97 -12.02
C ASN A 68 27.19 18.13 -10.55
N GLN A 69 27.38 17.02 -9.82
CA GLN A 69 27.87 17.05 -8.44
C GLN A 69 29.27 17.68 -8.36
N GLN A 70 30.20 17.31 -9.24
CA GLN A 70 31.54 17.90 -9.29
C GLN A 70 31.49 19.41 -9.55
N LYS A 71 30.60 19.86 -10.44
CA LYS A 71 30.39 21.28 -10.72
C LYS A 71 29.88 22.06 -9.50
N ILE A 72 29.02 21.44 -8.68
CA ILE A 72 28.53 22.02 -7.43
C ILE A 72 29.66 22.10 -6.39
N LEU A 73 30.45 21.04 -6.24
CA LEU A 73 31.60 21.02 -5.32
C LEU A 73 32.65 22.09 -5.67
N ASN A 74 32.95 22.26 -6.96
CA ASN A 74 33.87 23.30 -7.44
C ASN A 74 33.35 24.73 -7.25
N LYS A 75 32.02 24.95 -7.30
CA LYS A 75 31.43 26.24 -6.93
C LYS A 75 31.55 26.51 -5.43
N ASN A 76 31.42 25.47 -4.61
CA ASN A 76 31.49 25.60 -3.16
C ASN A 76 32.92 25.76 -2.63
N SER A 77 33.95 25.25 -3.33
CA SER A 77 35.35 25.50 -2.98
C SER A 77 35.76 26.97 -3.21
N GLN A 78 35.15 27.67 -4.17
CA GLN A 78 35.33 29.12 -4.38
C GLN A 78 34.79 29.95 -3.20
N LEU A 79 33.78 29.45 -2.47
CA LEU A 79 33.28 30.05 -1.22
C LEU A 79 34.26 29.86 -0.03
N GLY A 80 35.31 29.06 -0.19
CA GLY A 80 36.40 28.93 0.79
C GLY A 80 37.42 30.06 0.74
N ILE A 81 37.59 30.72 -0.40
CA ILE A 81 38.61 31.79 -0.60
C ILE A 81 38.13 33.13 -0.01
N THR A 82 36.82 33.31 0.18
CA THR A 82 36.26 34.56 0.75
C THR A 82 36.25 34.59 2.29
N LYS A 83 36.68 33.52 2.98
CA LYS A 83 36.73 33.44 4.45
C LYS A 83 37.94 34.11 5.11
N ILE A 84 38.85 34.71 4.34
CA ILE A 84 40.03 35.41 4.88
C ILE A 84 39.82 36.94 4.92
N ILE A 85 38.80 37.47 4.24
CA ILE A 85 38.52 38.90 4.25
C ILE A 85 37.61 39.25 5.45
N SER A 86 38.28 39.68 6.52
CA SER A 86 37.78 40.55 7.60
C SER A 86 36.75 39.99 8.62
N ASN A 87 37.23 39.10 9.49
CA ASN A 87 36.64 38.91 10.84
C ASN A 87 36.59 40.23 11.68
N LYS A 88 37.25 41.29 11.22
CA LYS A 88 37.22 42.64 11.83
C LYS A 88 36.00 43.48 11.41
N GLU A 89 35.38 43.24 10.26
CA GLU A 89 34.21 44.03 9.80
C GLU A 89 32.88 43.41 10.25
N PHE A 90 32.84 42.09 10.46
CA PHE A 90 31.59 41.38 10.80
C PHE A 90 31.12 41.58 12.26
N LYS A 91 31.99 42.03 13.17
CA LYS A 91 31.62 42.22 14.59
C LYS A 91 30.92 43.56 14.88
N ASN A 92 31.01 44.53 13.97
CA ASN A 92 30.56 45.90 14.21
C ASN A 92 29.31 46.32 13.40
N SER A 93 28.74 45.43 12.58
CA SER A 93 27.55 45.74 11.77
C SER A 93 26.40 44.79 12.06
N ALA A 94 25.64 45.15 13.10
CA ALA A 94 24.21 44.89 13.32
C ALA A 94 23.68 43.43 13.29
N PRO A 95 23.17 42.90 14.41
CA PRO A 95 22.39 41.65 14.42
C PRO A 95 20.99 41.76 13.77
N SER A 96 20.60 42.88 13.17
CA SER A 96 19.19 43.11 12.75
C SER A 96 18.76 42.34 11.51
N LYS A 97 19.60 42.22 10.48
CA LYS A 97 19.19 41.60 9.20
C LYS A 97 19.21 40.07 9.25
N LEU A 98 20.14 39.50 10.02
CA LEU A 98 20.29 38.04 10.19
C LEU A 98 19.15 37.45 11.02
N ASP A 99 18.68 38.18 12.04
CA ASP A 99 17.56 37.75 12.89
C ASP A 99 16.23 37.87 12.15
N LEU A 100 16.05 38.89 11.31
CA LEU A 100 14.90 38.99 10.39
C LEU A 100 14.91 37.85 9.36
N LEU A 101 16.08 37.49 8.84
CA LEU A 101 16.22 36.38 7.89
C LEU A 101 15.89 35.04 8.56
N LYS A 102 16.43 34.77 9.76
CA LYS A 102 16.11 33.57 10.55
C LYS A 102 14.62 33.46 10.88
N LYS A 103 13.94 34.59 11.12
CA LYS A 103 12.50 34.63 11.38
C LYS A 103 11.66 34.41 10.11
N SER A 104 12.23 34.71 8.93
CA SER A 104 11.59 34.49 7.62
C SER A 104 11.84 33.12 7.00
N MET A 105 12.84 32.37 7.51
CA MET A 105 13.17 31.03 7.02
C MET A 105 12.36 29.97 7.77
N LYS A 106 11.58 29.16 7.04
CA LYS A 106 10.94 27.97 7.61
C LYS A 106 12.02 26.98 8.04
N PRO A 107 11.96 26.37 9.25
CA PRO A 107 12.92 25.36 9.65
C PRO A 107 12.85 24.18 8.67
N ILE A 108 13.97 23.88 8.00
CA ILE A 108 14.12 22.69 7.18
C ILE A 108 14.31 21.53 8.15
N VAL A 109 13.30 20.66 8.25
CA VAL A 109 13.41 19.41 8.99
C VAL A 109 14.12 18.42 8.06
N GLU A 110 15.42 18.22 8.23
CA GLU A 110 16.29 17.40 7.36
C GLU A 110 16.01 15.88 7.42
N ASN A 111 14.84 15.45 7.90
CA ASN A 111 14.50 14.05 8.12
C ASN A 111 13.16 13.62 7.47
N THR A 112 12.69 14.29 6.43
CA THR A 112 11.58 13.76 5.64
C THR A 112 12.15 12.78 4.61
N SER A 113 12.10 11.49 4.94
CA SER A 113 12.38 10.41 3.98
C SER A 113 11.64 10.70 2.66
N VAL A 114 12.37 10.70 1.54
CA VAL A 114 11.82 10.86 0.16
C VAL A 114 10.96 9.66 -0.26
N LEU A 115 10.94 8.61 0.56
CA LEU A 115 9.97 7.52 0.43
C LEU A 115 8.58 8.08 0.70
N GLU A 116 7.62 7.77 -0.18
CA GLU A 116 6.21 8.11 -0.02
C GLU A 116 5.79 7.85 1.43
N THR A 117 5.59 8.92 2.20
CA THR A 117 5.01 8.78 3.53
C THR A 117 3.65 8.15 3.29
N LYS A 118 3.46 6.93 3.81
CA LYS A 118 2.15 6.24 3.79
C LYS A 118 1.06 7.31 3.98
N PRO A 119 0.01 7.34 3.15
CA PRO A 119 -1.01 8.36 3.24
C PRO A 119 -1.37 8.51 4.72
N LYS A 120 -1.33 9.74 5.22
CA LYS A 120 -1.74 10.04 6.59
C LYS A 120 -3.20 9.66 6.65
N VAL A 121 -3.49 8.43 7.04
CA VAL A 121 -4.84 8.00 7.35
C VAL A 121 -5.33 8.99 8.38
N ASP A 122 -6.38 9.73 8.05
CA ASP A 122 -7.04 10.62 8.99
C ASP A 122 -7.45 9.75 10.17
N ARG A 123 -6.62 9.78 11.21
CA ARG A 123 -6.86 9.06 12.45
C ARG A 123 -8.07 9.73 13.06
N ASN A 124 -9.25 9.28 12.67
CA ASN A 124 -10.50 9.67 13.30
C ASN A 124 -10.29 9.50 14.80
N LEU A 125 -10.14 10.61 15.53
CA LEU A 125 -9.92 10.63 16.97
C LEU A 125 -11.14 10.08 17.75
N LYS A 126 -12.20 9.68 17.04
CA LYS A 126 -13.46 9.16 17.57
C LYS A 126 -13.24 8.05 18.61
N ASN A 127 -12.24 7.17 18.42
CA ASN A 127 -11.90 6.09 19.35
C ASN A 127 -10.58 6.29 20.12
N LYS A 128 -10.22 7.53 20.48
CA LYS A 128 -9.00 7.78 21.28
C LYS A 128 -9.02 7.12 22.67
N GLY A 129 -10.21 6.93 23.26
CA GLY A 129 -10.39 6.23 24.54
C GLY A 129 -10.16 4.72 24.44
N TRP A 130 -10.20 4.15 23.24
CA TRP A 130 -9.99 2.72 22.98
C TRP A 130 -8.83 2.53 22.01
N TYR A 131 -7.65 3.01 22.38
CA TYR A 131 -6.37 2.82 21.67
C TYR A 131 -6.38 3.11 20.15
N GLY A 132 -7.33 3.91 19.64
CA GLY A 132 -7.47 4.19 18.21
C GLY A 132 -8.06 3.04 17.38
N PHE A 133 -8.86 2.17 18.00
CA PHE A 133 -9.50 1.04 17.32
C PHE A 133 -10.49 1.45 16.23
N GLY A 134 -10.50 0.68 15.14
CA GLY A 134 -11.36 0.92 13.98
C GLY A 134 -10.97 2.17 13.22
N SER A 135 -9.72 2.63 13.34
CA SER A 135 -9.21 3.81 12.64
C SER A 135 -8.88 3.55 11.16
N LYS A 136 -8.88 2.28 10.73
CA LYS A 136 -8.67 1.89 9.33
C LYS A 136 -9.95 2.03 8.52
N GLU A 137 -9.78 2.29 7.24
CA GLU A 137 -10.88 2.25 6.27
C GLU A 137 -11.47 0.84 6.18
N VAL A 138 -12.80 0.76 6.23
CA VAL A 138 -13.52 -0.51 6.14
C VAL A 138 -13.56 -0.95 4.67
N THR A 139 -12.79 -1.98 4.33
CA THR A 139 -12.82 -2.60 3.00
C THR A 139 -14.09 -3.43 2.79
N ASP A 140 -14.45 -3.69 1.54
CA ASP A 140 -15.65 -4.49 1.23
C ASP A 140 -15.51 -5.96 1.67
N GLU A 141 -14.29 -6.52 1.61
CA GLU A 141 -13.98 -7.83 2.18
C GLU A 141 -14.24 -7.86 3.69
N MET A 142 -13.84 -6.80 4.42
CA MET A 142 -14.11 -6.66 5.84
C MET A 142 -15.62 -6.64 6.13
N LYS A 143 -16.41 -5.95 5.31
CA LYS A 143 -17.88 -5.93 5.46
C LYS A 143 -18.48 -7.31 5.22
N LEU A 144 -17.99 -8.02 4.21
CA LEU A 144 -18.47 -9.37 3.89
C LEU A 144 -18.22 -10.33 5.07
N GLU A 145 -16.98 -10.34 5.58
CA GLU A 145 -16.58 -11.15 6.74
C GLU A 145 -17.39 -10.78 7.99
N ALA A 146 -17.62 -9.49 8.23
CA ALA A 146 -18.40 -9.06 9.39
C ALA A 146 -19.90 -9.40 9.26
N ASN A 147 -20.46 -9.36 8.05
CA ASN A 147 -21.80 -9.86 7.78
C ASN A 147 -21.89 -11.37 7.97
N LEU A 148 -20.86 -12.12 7.58
CA LEU A 148 -20.80 -13.56 7.75
C LEU A 148 -20.85 -13.97 9.23
N ILE A 149 -20.19 -13.22 10.12
CA ILE A 149 -20.28 -13.44 11.57
C ILE A 149 -21.74 -13.35 12.06
N LYS A 150 -22.54 -12.42 11.54
CA LYS A 150 -23.97 -12.34 11.88
C LYS A 150 -24.74 -13.56 11.41
N LEU A 151 -24.38 -14.07 10.23
CA LEU A 151 -25.01 -15.24 9.63
C LEU A 151 -24.56 -16.56 10.27
N GLN A 152 -23.53 -16.55 11.11
CA GLN A 152 -23.01 -17.75 11.78
C GLN A 152 -24.09 -18.52 12.55
N LYS A 153 -25.13 -17.84 13.06
CA LYS A 153 -26.30 -18.46 13.71
C LYS A 153 -27.12 -19.38 12.80
N TYR A 154 -27.00 -19.22 11.49
CA TYR A 154 -27.68 -20.01 10.47
C TYR A 154 -26.79 -21.07 9.82
N ILE A 155 -25.51 -21.11 10.16
CA ILE A 155 -24.55 -22.07 9.57
C ILE A 155 -24.57 -23.39 10.33
N ASP A 156 -24.69 -23.33 11.66
CA ASP A 156 -24.70 -24.52 12.52
C ASP A 156 -25.98 -24.56 13.37
N PRO A 157 -26.85 -25.57 13.19
CA PRO A 157 -28.09 -25.69 13.95
C PRO A 157 -27.87 -25.99 15.45
N THR A 158 -26.70 -26.51 15.82
CA THR A 158 -26.40 -26.87 17.22
C THR A 158 -26.02 -25.64 18.05
N ARG A 159 -25.49 -24.60 17.39
CA ARG A 159 -25.02 -23.39 18.03
C ARG A 159 -26.14 -22.37 18.16
N ARG A 160 -26.76 -22.32 19.35
CA ARG A 160 -27.75 -21.29 19.68
C ARG A 160 -27.06 -19.94 19.91
N ALA A 161 -27.33 -18.96 19.04
CA ALA A 161 -26.86 -17.60 19.24
C ALA A 161 -27.64 -16.91 20.37
N ASN A 162 -26.95 -16.05 21.13
CA ASN A 162 -27.59 -15.23 22.15
C ASN A 162 -28.49 -14.19 21.48
N LYS A 163 -29.71 -14.04 21.99
CA LYS A 163 -30.73 -13.14 21.42
C LYS A 163 -30.35 -11.66 21.43
N SER A 164 -29.35 -11.27 22.22
CA SER A 164 -28.92 -9.87 22.39
C SER A 164 -28.00 -9.36 21.28
N GLN A 165 -27.67 -10.18 20.27
CA GLN A 165 -26.83 -9.70 19.17
C GLN A 165 -27.64 -8.78 18.26
N SER A 166 -27.23 -7.51 18.17
CA SER A 166 -27.80 -6.53 17.25
C SER A 166 -27.62 -7.02 15.81
N ASP A 167 -28.68 -6.93 15.01
CA ASP A 167 -28.62 -7.31 13.60
C ASP A 167 -27.80 -6.30 12.75
N GLU A 168 -27.55 -5.09 13.27
CA GLU A 168 -26.71 -4.06 12.63
C GLU A 168 -25.21 -4.27 12.84
N LEU A 169 -24.42 -3.83 11.85
CA LEU A 169 -22.96 -3.96 11.91
C LEU A 169 -22.41 -2.80 12.74
N PRO A 170 -21.45 -3.04 13.66
CA PRO A 170 -20.80 -1.95 14.37
C PRO A 170 -20.15 -0.95 13.40
N GLU A 171 -20.22 0.34 13.72
CA GLU A 171 -19.57 1.40 12.91
C GLU A 171 -18.05 1.21 12.84
N HIS A 172 -17.45 0.71 13.92
CA HIS A 172 -16.01 0.52 14.04
C HIS A 172 -15.72 -0.96 14.36
N PHE A 173 -14.98 -1.63 13.50
CA PHE A 173 -14.55 -3.02 13.72
C PHE A 173 -13.19 -3.29 13.07
N GLU A 174 -12.50 -4.31 13.58
CA GLU A 174 -11.24 -4.80 13.03
C GLU A 174 -11.28 -6.32 12.98
N ILE A 175 -10.61 -6.90 11.98
CA ILE A 175 -10.47 -8.35 11.85
C ILE A 175 -9.06 -8.74 12.29
N GLY A 176 -9.00 -9.56 13.32
CA GLY A 176 -7.76 -10.14 13.83
C GLY A 176 -7.68 -11.63 13.55
N VAL A 177 -6.51 -12.20 13.79
CA VAL A 177 -6.28 -13.66 13.75
C VAL A 177 -5.94 -14.12 15.15
N PHE A 178 -6.45 -15.28 15.55
CA PHE A 178 -6.12 -15.87 16.84
C PHE A 178 -4.67 -16.36 16.86
N GLU A 179 -3.91 -15.92 17.86
CA GLU A 179 -2.56 -16.45 18.12
C GLU A 179 -2.67 -17.66 19.05
N ASN A 180 -2.09 -18.78 18.62
CA ASN A 180 -2.17 -20.03 19.37
C ASN A 180 -1.35 -19.94 20.66
N SER A 181 -1.94 -20.32 21.79
CA SER A 181 -1.22 -20.44 23.06
C SER A 181 -0.27 -21.64 23.04
N ASN A 182 0.90 -21.49 23.66
CA ASN A 182 1.88 -22.58 23.79
C ASN A 182 1.41 -23.71 24.73
N VAL A 183 0.42 -23.44 25.59
CA VAL A 183 -0.07 -24.42 26.57
C VAL A 183 -0.97 -25.47 25.92
N ASP A 184 -1.69 -25.11 24.86
CA ASP A 184 -2.61 -26.03 24.15
C ASP A 184 -2.04 -26.39 22.77
N TYR A 185 -0.99 -27.21 22.79
CA TYR A 185 -0.32 -27.62 21.56
C TYR A 185 -1.23 -28.48 20.68
N TYR A 186 -1.96 -29.45 21.23
CA TYR A 186 -2.62 -30.47 20.42
C TYR A 186 -3.97 -30.03 19.85
N ASN A 187 -4.70 -29.11 20.48
CA ASN A 187 -6.00 -28.67 19.97
C ASN A 187 -5.93 -27.44 19.04
N ARG A 188 -4.71 -26.94 18.74
CA ARG A 188 -4.56 -25.77 17.88
C ARG A 188 -4.71 -26.13 16.40
N PHE A 189 -5.18 -25.16 15.61
CA PHE A 189 -5.17 -25.29 14.15
C PHE A 189 -3.74 -25.43 13.61
N THR A 190 -3.57 -26.40 12.72
CA THR A 190 -2.35 -26.56 11.92
C THR A 190 -2.25 -25.48 10.84
N ASN A 191 -1.06 -25.25 10.29
CA ASN A 191 -0.89 -24.25 9.23
C ASN A 191 -1.68 -24.56 7.95
N ARG A 192 -2.12 -25.82 7.76
CA ARG A 192 -2.92 -26.24 6.61
C ARG A 192 -4.41 -25.96 6.80
N GLU A 193 -4.88 -26.04 8.04
CA GLU A 193 -6.26 -25.78 8.42
C GLU A 193 -6.56 -24.29 8.50
N LYS A 194 -5.57 -23.47 8.85
CA LYS A 194 -5.71 -22.00 8.87
C LYS A 194 -6.02 -21.48 7.47
N LYS A 195 -7.21 -20.92 7.27
CA LYS A 195 -7.57 -20.23 6.01
C LYS A 195 -7.46 -18.71 6.16
N ARG A 196 -7.65 -18.04 5.02
CA ARG A 196 -7.77 -16.59 4.98
C ARG A 196 -9.23 -16.22 5.26
N GLY A 197 -9.49 -15.74 6.47
CA GLY A 197 -10.82 -15.25 6.88
C GLY A 197 -11.81 -16.34 7.25
N ALA A 198 -12.97 -15.94 7.77
CA ALA A 198 -14.00 -16.86 8.24
C ALA A 198 -14.73 -17.52 7.05
N LEU A 199 -14.81 -16.84 5.90
CA LEU A 199 -15.39 -17.43 4.69
C LEU A 199 -14.60 -18.65 4.22
N GLY A 200 -13.26 -18.54 4.24
CA GLY A 200 -12.38 -19.67 3.90
C GLY A 200 -12.60 -20.86 4.83
N ASP A 201 -12.70 -20.61 6.14
CA ASP A 201 -12.94 -21.67 7.12
C ASP A 201 -14.29 -22.39 6.91
N ILE A 202 -15.32 -21.67 6.46
CA ILE A 202 -16.64 -22.26 6.17
C ILE A 202 -16.60 -23.10 4.90
N LEU A 203 -15.92 -22.61 3.85
CA LEU A 203 -15.82 -23.33 2.58
C LEU A 203 -15.03 -24.64 2.70
N ASP A 204 -14.11 -24.72 3.65
CA ASP A 204 -13.39 -25.96 3.97
C ASP A 204 -14.24 -26.95 4.78
N ASN A 205 -15.34 -26.49 5.41
CA ASN A 205 -16.20 -27.33 6.23
C ASN A 205 -17.37 -27.89 5.43
N GLU A 206 -17.20 -29.12 4.92
CA GLU A 206 -18.21 -29.84 4.13
C GLU A 206 -19.57 -29.96 4.85
N LYS A 207 -19.59 -30.13 6.18
CA LYS A 207 -20.84 -30.27 6.94
C LYS A 207 -21.62 -28.96 6.94
N ALA A 208 -20.92 -27.84 7.07
CA ALA A 208 -21.52 -26.51 7.03
C ALA A 208 -22.11 -26.23 5.64
N ILE A 209 -21.34 -26.51 4.58
CA ILE A 209 -21.82 -26.35 3.19
C ILE A 209 -23.07 -27.17 2.95
N ARG A 210 -23.05 -28.47 3.27
CA ARG A 210 -24.20 -29.36 3.06
C ARG A 210 -25.44 -28.86 3.79
N TYR A 211 -25.30 -28.40 5.04
CA TYR A 211 -26.41 -27.86 5.79
C TYR A 211 -26.99 -26.59 5.15
N ILE A 212 -26.12 -25.67 4.71
CA ILE A 212 -26.53 -24.44 4.03
C ILE A 212 -27.28 -24.77 2.74
N GLU A 213 -26.76 -25.70 1.94
CA GLU A 213 -27.40 -26.16 0.69
C GLU A 213 -28.78 -26.75 0.95
N GLU A 214 -28.87 -27.78 1.80
CA GLU A 214 -30.13 -28.45 2.16
C GLU A 214 -31.18 -27.45 2.68
N LYS A 215 -30.76 -26.52 3.54
CA LYS A 215 -31.65 -25.53 4.11
C LYS A 215 -32.10 -24.50 3.08
N SER A 216 -31.19 -24.07 2.20
CA SER A 216 -31.50 -23.12 1.13
C SER A 216 -32.52 -23.69 0.14
N ASP A 217 -32.35 -24.95 -0.26
CA ASP A 217 -33.26 -25.65 -1.17
C ASP A 217 -34.64 -25.79 -0.54
N LYS A 218 -34.71 -26.16 0.74
CA LYS A 218 -35.96 -26.24 1.48
C LYS A 218 -36.69 -24.89 1.50
N ILE A 219 -35.97 -23.80 1.80
CA ILE A 219 -36.54 -22.44 1.82
C ILE A 219 -37.05 -22.04 0.43
N ILE A 220 -36.32 -22.34 -0.64
CA ILE A 220 -36.73 -22.04 -2.01
C ILE A 220 -38.00 -22.82 -2.37
N GLN A 221 -38.07 -24.11 -2.04
CA GLN A 221 -39.25 -24.94 -2.27
C GLN A 221 -40.47 -24.44 -1.51
N ASP A 222 -40.32 -24.11 -0.22
CA ASP A 222 -41.42 -23.60 0.61
C ASP A 222 -41.92 -22.24 0.10
N ASN A 223 -41.02 -21.34 -0.29
CA ASN A 223 -41.39 -20.07 -0.92
C ASN A 223 -42.12 -20.26 -2.25
N ARG A 224 -41.74 -21.25 -3.07
CA ARG A 224 -42.45 -21.59 -4.31
C ARG A 224 -43.86 -22.09 -4.01
N LYS A 225 -44.04 -22.95 -3.00
CA LYS A 225 -45.36 -23.43 -2.57
C LYS A 225 -46.25 -22.29 -2.07
N LEU A 226 -45.72 -21.41 -1.20
CA LEU A 226 -46.42 -20.23 -0.70
C LEU A 226 -46.89 -19.31 -1.83
N LYS A 227 -46.05 -19.07 -2.85
CA LYS A 227 -46.43 -18.28 -4.03
C LYS A 227 -47.54 -18.94 -4.86
N LYS A 228 -47.58 -20.26 -4.95
CA LYS A 228 -48.66 -20.99 -5.64
C LYS A 228 -49.98 -20.85 -4.89
N HIS A 229 -49.98 -21.02 -3.57
CA HIS A 229 -51.18 -20.82 -2.75
C HIS A 229 -51.75 -19.41 -2.91
N ARG A 230 -50.90 -18.37 -2.78
CA ARG A 230 -51.32 -16.98 -2.95
C ARG A 230 -51.90 -16.64 -4.33
N LYS A 231 -51.57 -17.41 -5.37
CA LYS A 231 -52.14 -17.23 -6.72
C LYS A 231 -53.48 -17.93 -6.91
N ASN A 232 -53.77 -18.94 -6.11
CA ASN A 232 -55.03 -19.68 -6.16
C ASN A 232 -56.10 -19.04 -5.28
N ASP A 233 -55.69 -18.17 -4.33
CA ASP A 233 -56.58 -17.43 -3.42
C ASP A 233 -56.97 -16.02 -3.94
N LEU A 234 -56.50 -15.62 -5.13
CA LEU A 234 -56.91 -14.42 -5.87
C LEU A 234 -57.76 -14.82 -7.08
#